data_AF-A0A0N4YT43-F1
#
_entry.id   AF-A0A0N4YT43-F1
#
_cell.length_a   1.000
_cell.length_b   1.000
_cell.length_c   1.000
_cell.angle_alpha   90.00
_cell.angle_beta   90.00
_cell.angle_gamma   90.00
#
_symmetry.space_group_name_H-M   'P 1'
#
loop_
_entity.id
_entity.type
_entity.pdbx_description
1 polymer ?
#
loop_
_entity_poly.entity_id
_entity_poly.type
_entity_poly.pdbx_seq_one_letter_code
_entity_poly.pdbx_strand_id
1 'polypeptide(L)'
;MHTTPETVIHAVLPFTLIAGVQFFAVLILWTLRKFNEAILKEQEYSSGLIARYNLYENIRTITIVMPFCLASCIFTLIFLAIDAALIASKIKFDPPTLYAILDGSLLLPEYSLLLPSIVKYMIDKVEATRRETLRNQLTSFGADVQADLYFKSLKDSWDRRYSYSSQQPCTS
;
A
#
# COMPACT_ATOMS: atom_id res chain seq x y z
N MET A 1 35.13 19.89 -18.53
CA MET A 1 34.80 18.46 -18.59
C MET A 1 33.77 18.28 -19.71
N HIS A 2 34.17 17.67 -20.84
CA HIS A 2 33.23 17.32 -21.91
C HIS A 2 32.45 16.10 -21.43
N THR A 3 31.18 16.27 -21.03
CA THR A 3 30.28 15.14 -20.80
C THR A 3 29.97 14.52 -22.15
N THR A 4 30.56 13.36 -22.43
CA THR A 4 30.19 12.58 -23.61
C THR A 4 28.76 12.07 -23.41
N PRO A 5 27.94 11.97 -24.48
CA PRO A 5 26.54 11.57 -24.38
C PRO A 5 26.35 10.23 -23.66
N GLU A 6 27.32 9.32 -23.74
CA GLU A 6 27.29 8.02 -23.05
C GLU A 6 27.29 8.14 -21.52
N THR A 7 28.05 9.08 -20.96
CA THR A 7 28.10 9.28 -19.49
C THR A 7 26.78 9.78 -18.91
N VAL A 8 26.03 10.58 -19.67
CA VAL A 8 24.71 11.09 -19.27
C VAL A 8 23.67 9.97 -19.34
N ILE A 9 23.72 9.14 -20.38
CA ILE A 9 22.80 8.01 -20.54
C ILE A 9 22.97 7.02 -19.38
N HIS A 10 24.20 6.64 -19.03
CA HIS A 10 24.44 5.71 -17.92
C HIS A 10 24.03 6.27 -16.55
N ALA A 11 24.06 7.59 -16.36
CA ALA A 11 23.64 8.22 -15.12
C ALA A 11 22.10 8.27 -14.99
N VAL A 12 21.37 8.60 -16.06
CA VAL A 12 19.91 8.85 -16.02
C VAL A 12 19.08 7.58 -16.21
N LEU A 13 19.59 6.59 -16.94
CA LEU A 13 18.91 5.32 -17.21
C LEU A 13 18.42 4.58 -15.94
N PRO A 14 19.23 4.37 -14.88
CA PRO A 14 18.75 3.64 -13.72
C PRO A 14 17.61 4.35 -13.00
N PHE A 15 17.67 5.68 -12.86
CA PHE A 15 16.63 6.45 -12.18
C PHE A 15 15.32 6.51 -12.97
N THR A 16 15.39 6.61 -14.30
CA THR A 16 14.19 6.54 -15.15
C THR A 16 13.53 5.17 -15.11
N LEU A 17 14.31 4.09 -15.07
CA LEU A 17 13.77 2.73 -14.87
C LEU A 17 13.10 2.58 -13.50
N ILE A 18 13.74 3.06 -12.43
CA ILE A 18 13.18 3.05 -11.08
C ILE A 18 11.88 3.85 -11.02
N ALA A 19 11.84 5.05 -11.62
CA ALA A 19 10.65 5.89 -11.69
C ALA A 19 9.50 5.16 -12.41
N GLY A 20 9.80 4.50 -13.53
CA GLY A 20 8.84 3.67 -14.26
C GLY A 20 8.26 2.55 -13.39
N VAL A 21 9.12 1.78 -12.72
CA VAL A 21 8.69 0.69 -11.82
C VAL A 21 7.81 1.22 -10.69
N GLN A 22 8.18 2.33 -10.06
CA GLN A 22 7.38 2.92 -8.98
C GLN A 22 6.03 3.43 -9.48
N PHE A 23 5.97 4.05 -10.65
CA PHE A 23 4.73 4.49 -11.27
C PHE A 23 3.80 3.29 -11.55
N PHE A 24 4.32 2.21 -12.15
CA PHE A 24 3.55 0.99 -12.36
C PHE A 24 3.08 0.36 -11.04
N ALA A 25 3.91 0.36 -10.01
CA ALA A 25 3.52 -0.16 -8.69
C ALA A 25 2.32 0.61 -8.12
N VAL A 26 2.33 1.95 -8.19
CA VAL A 26 1.20 2.79 -7.76
C VAL A 26 -0.06 2.49 -8.57
N LEU A 27 0.06 2.36 -9.89
CA LEU A 27 -1.07 2.06 -10.78
C LEU A 27 -1.67 0.67 -10.51
N ILE A 28 -0.80 -0.33 -10.32
CA ILE A 28 -1.18 -1.70 -9.97
C ILE A 28 -1.91 -1.71 -8.63
N LEU A 29 -1.33 -1.12 -7.57
CA LEU A 29 -1.94 -1.06 -6.24
C LEU A 29 -3.29 -0.32 -6.26
N TRP A 30 -3.40 0.76 -7.01
CA TRP A 30 -4.66 1.49 -7.19
C TRP A 30 -5.73 0.62 -7.86
N THR A 31 -5.35 -0.10 -8.92
CA THR A 31 -6.24 -1.00 -9.65
C THR A 31 -6.70 -2.17 -8.78
N LEU A 32 -5.76 -2.82 -8.07
CA LEU A 32 -6.05 -3.90 -7.12
C LEU A 32 -6.98 -3.44 -6.01
N ARG A 33 -6.79 -2.22 -5.48
CA ARG A 33 -7.70 -1.66 -4.49
C ARG A 33 -9.11 -1.53 -5.03
N LYS A 34 -9.27 -0.94 -6.22
CA LYS A 34 -10.58 -0.76 -6.86
C LYS A 34 -11.27 -2.09 -7.13
N PHE A 35 -10.52 -3.08 -7.62
CA PHE A 35 -11.03 -4.40 -7.88
C PHE A 35 -11.48 -5.11 -6.59
N ASN A 36 -10.67 -5.07 -5.53
CA ASN A 36 -11.03 -5.64 -4.23
C ASN A 36 -12.25 -4.94 -3.60
N GLU A 37 -12.35 -3.61 -3.72
CA GLU A 37 -13.52 -2.85 -3.26
C GLU A 37 -14.78 -3.21 -4.04
N ALA A 38 -14.68 -3.48 -5.35
CA ALA A 38 -15.81 -3.92 -6.18
C ALA A 38 -16.29 -5.32 -5.77
N ILE A 39 -15.38 -6.28 -5.63
CA ILE A 39 -15.72 -7.64 -5.19
C ILE A 39 -16.32 -7.63 -3.79
N LEU A 40 -15.80 -6.78 -2.88
CA LEU A 40 -16.32 -6.68 -1.53
C LEU A 40 -17.80 -6.27 -1.51
N LYS A 41 -18.21 -5.36 -2.39
CA LYS A 41 -19.62 -4.94 -2.55
C LYS A 41 -20.48 -6.06 -3.10
N GLU A 42 -20.00 -6.79 -4.10
CA GLU A 42 -20.74 -7.93 -4.67
C GLU A 42 -20.90 -9.08 -3.68
N GLN A 43 -19.91 -9.30 -2.80
CA GLN A 43 -19.89 -10.38 -1.82
C GLN A 43 -20.51 -10.01 -0.47
N GLU A 44 -21.08 -8.81 -0.32
CA GLU A 44 -21.63 -8.33 0.95
C GLU A 44 -22.77 -9.23 1.48
N TYR A 45 -23.47 -9.93 0.58
CA TYR A 45 -24.64 -10.75 0.89
C TYR A 45 -24.50 -12.26 0.62
N SER A 46 -23.45 -12.74 -0.06
CA SER A 46 -23.42 -14.12 -0.59
C SER A 46 -22.18 -14.96 -0.28
N SER A 47 -21.08 -14.39 0.25
CA SER A 47 -19.82 -15.13 0.44
C SER A 47 -19.53 -15.52 1.91
N GLY A 48 -18.81 -16.64 2.08
CA GLY A 48 -18.42 -17.16 3.38
C GLY A 48 -17.48 -16.20 4.14
N LEU A 49 -17.52 -16.27 5.48
CA LEU A 49 -16.80 -15.37 6.40
C LEU A 49 -15.30 -15.23 6.06
N ILE A 50 -14.67 -16.32 5.62
CA ILE A 50 -13.25 -16.39 5.26
C ILE A 50 -12.94 -15.55 4.01
N ALA A 51 -13.79 -15.58 2.99
CA ALA A 51 -13.57 -14.84 1.75
C ALA A 51 -13.65 -13.32 1.99
N ARG A 52 -14.63 -12.89 2.79
CA ARG A 52 -14.77 -11.49 3.20
C ARG A 52 -13.58 -11.03 4.05
N TYR A 53 -13.14 -11.85 5.00
CA TYR A 53 -11.95 -11.56 5.81
C TYR A 53 -10.71 -11.32 4.94
N ASN A 54 -10.43 -12.21 3.98
CA ASN A 54 -9.29 -12.07 3.08
C ASN A 54 -9.36 -10.79 2.23
N LEU A 55 -10.54 -10.42 1.73
CA LEU A 55 -10.75 -9.16 0.99
C LEU A 55 -10.47 -7.93 1.85
N TYR A 56 -11.00 -7.91 3.07
CA TYR A 56 -10.75 -6.81 4.02
C TYR A 56 -9.28 -6.68 4.38
N GLU A 57 -8.60 -7.80 4.61
CA GLU A 57 -7.17 -7.81 4.89
C GLU A 57 -6.34 -7.32 3.70
N ASN A 58 -6.67 -7.74 2.48
CA ASN A 58 -6.02 -7.26 1.26
C ASN A 58 -6.20 -5.75 1.05
N ILE A 59 -7.42 -5.22 1.22
CA ILE A 59 -7.70 -3.79 1.11
C ILE A 59 -6.94 -3.01 2.18
N ARG A 60 -6.86 -3.52 3.41
CA ARG A 60 -6.09 -2.92 4.51
C ARG A 60 -4.62 -2.85 4.16
N THR A 61 -4.04 -3.96 3.70
CA THR A 61 -2.63 -4.04 3.31
C THR A 61 -2.32 -3.06 2.18
N ILE A 62 -3.13 -3.02 1.13
CA ILE A 62 -2.95 -2.06 0.03
C ILE A 62 -3.05 -0.63 0.55
N THR A 63 -4.01 -0.34 1.44
CA THR A 63 -4.18 0.99 2.02
C THR A 63 -2.96 1.44 2.81
N ILE A 64 -2.30 0.53 3.55
CA ILE A 64 -1.09 0.81 4.32
C ILE A 64 0.13 1.01 3.41
N VAL A 65 0.28 0.20 2.35
CA VAL A 65 1.44 0.24 1.45
C VAL A 65 1.34 1.39 0.42
N MET A 66 0.13 1.76 0.01
CA MET A 66 -0.11 2.83 -0.97
C MET A 66 0.62 4.16 -0.67
N PRO A 67 0.56 4.74 0.55
CA PRO A 67 1.25 6.00 0.83
C PRO A 67 2.77 5.88 0.73
N PHE A 68 3.34 4.71 1.04
CA PHE A 68 4.78 4.44 0.87
C PHE A 68 5.17 4.51 -0.60
N CYS A 69 4.46 3.76 -1.45
CA CYS A 69 4.72 3.74 -2.89
C CYS A 69 4.51 5.11 -3.53
N LEU A 70 3.46 5.83 -3.12
CA LEU A 70 3.15 7.16 -3.64
C LEU A 70 4.19 8.19 -3.22
N ALA A 71 4.64 8.18 -1.96
CA ALA A 71 5.71 9.04 -1.48
C ALA A 71 7.02 8.76 -2.23
N SER A 72 7.42 7.49 -2.33
CA SER A 72 8.62 7.09 -3.08
C SER A 72 8.57 7.53 -4.54
N CYS A 73 7.40 7.40 -5.19
CA CYS A 73 7.18 7.86 -6.55
C CYS A 73 7.35 9.38 -6.69
N ILE A 74 6.78 10.16 -5.77
CA ILE A 74 6.91 11.63 -5.77
C ILE A 74 8.38 12.02 -5.61
N PHE A 75 9.09 11.44 -4.65
CA PHE A 75 10.50 11.76 -4.41
C PHE A 75 11.38 11.45 -5.63
N THR A 76 11.18 10.28 -6.24
CA THR A 76 11.93 9.88 -7.44
C THR A 76 11.65 10.80 -8.62
N LEU A 77 10.42 11.29 -8.78
CA LEU A 77 10.08 12.27 -9.82
C LEU A 77 10.70 13.64 -9.57
N ILE A 78 10.74 14.10 -8.32
CA ILE A 78 11.41 15.35 -7.93
C ILE A 78 12.91 15.26 -8.23
N PHE A 79 13.54 14.16 -7.82
CA PHE A 79 14.95 13.89 -8.11
C PHE A 79 15.23 13.94 -9.63
N LEU A 80 14.43 13.23 -10.43
CA LEU A 80 14.58 13.21 -11.88
C LEU A 80 14.36 14.59 -12.51
N ALA A 81 13.44 15.39 -11.98
CA ALA A 81 13.19 16.76 -12.46
C ALA A 81 14.38 17.68 -12.17
N ILE A 82 15.00 17.56 -10.98
CA ILE A 82 16.21 18.31 -10.61
C ILE A 82 17.37 17.90 -11.53
N ASP A 83 17.61 16.60 -11.72
CA ASP A 83 18.65 16.10 -12.62
C ASP A 83 18.45 16.60 -14.07
N ALA A 84 17.22 16.55 -14.58
CA ALA A 84 16.89 17.06 -15.90
C ALA A 84 17.15 18.57 -16.02
N ALA A 85 16.79 19.35 -14.99
CA ALA A 85 17.04 20.78 -14.95
C ALA A 85 18.54 21.10 -14.91
N LEU A 86 19.33 20.35 -14.13
CA LEU A 86 20.78 20.49 -14.06
C LEU A 86 21.43 20.23 -15.42
N ILE A 87 21.04 19.14 -16.10
CA ILE A 87 21.53 18.80 -17.44
C ILE A 87 21.15 19.89 -18.46
N ALA A 88 19.90 20.37 -18.42
CA ALA A 88 19.40 21.39 -19.35
C ALA A 88 20.07 22.76 -19.16
N SER A 89 20.36 23.12 -17.90
CA SER A 89 20.94 24.42 -17.55
C SER A 89 22.38 24.59 -18.04
N LYS A 90 23.11 23.49 -18.33
CA LYS A 90 24.55 23.47 -18.67
C LYS A 90 25.43 24.24 -17.66
N ILE A 91 24.91 24.51 -16.45
CA ILE A 91 25.62 25.23 -15.40
C ILE A 91 26.73 24.30 -14.89
N LYS A 92 27.95 24.84 -14.85
CA LYS A 92 29.10 24.13 -14.28
C LYS A 92 29.11 24.38 -12.78
N PHE A 93 28.66 23.39 -12.03
CA PHE A 93 28.83 23.37 -10.59
C PHE A 93 30.22 22.88 -10.22
N ASP A 94 30.78 23.42 -9.15
CA ASP A 94 31.94 22.84 -8.48
C ASP A 94 31.53 21.46 -7.92
N PRO A 95 32.33 20.38 -8.06
CA PRO A 95 32.06 19.06 -7.49
C PRO A 95 31.36 19.02 -6.11
N PRO A 96 31.81 19.72 -5.06
CA PRO A 96 31.14 19.71 -3.76
C PRO A 96 29.68 20.22 -3.83
N THR A 97 29.42 21.25 -4.62
CA THR A 97 28.07 21.81 -4.79
C THR A 97 27.18 20.84 -5.56
N LEU A 98 27.74 20.16 -6.57
CA LEU A 98 27.00 19.15 -7.33
C LEU A 98 26.61 17.95 -6.44
N TYR A 99 27.53 17.44 -5.63
CA TYR A 99 27.22 16.35 -4.69
C TYR A 99 26.20 16.79 -3.63
N ALA A 100 26.30 18.01 -3.10
CA ALA A 100 25.33 18.51 -2.13
C ALA A 100 23.91 18.64 -2.71
N ILE A 101 23.78 19.06 -3.97
CA ILE A 101 22.48 19.13 -4.66
C ILE A 101 21.95 17.71 -4.91
N LEU A 102 22.80 16.79 -5.36
CA LEU A 102 22.41 15.40 -5.64
C LEU A 102 21.95 14.68 -4.36
N ASP A 103 22.73 14.77 -3.28
CA ASP A 103 22.38 14.18 -1.98
C ASP A 103 21.13 14.84 -1.38
N GLY A 104 21.01 16.17 -1.47
CA GLY A 104 19.82 16.88 -1.02
C GLY A 104 18.56 16.53 -1.80
N SER A 105 18.70 16.21 -3.09
CA SER A 105 17.58 15.81 -3.95
C SER A 105 17.09 14.38 -3.71
N LEU A 106 17.93 13.54 -3.10
CA LEU A 106 17.60 12.15 -2.78
C LEU A 106 16.58 12.05 -1.63
N LEU A 107 16.41 13.11 -0.84
CA LEU A 107 15.37 13.32 0.20
C LEU A 107 15.20 12.13 1.18
N LEU A 108 16.22 11.28 1.33
CA LEU A 108 16.21 10.12 2.24
C LEU A 108 16.03 10.51 3.72
N PRO A 109 16.72 11.56 4.24
CA PRO A 109 16.54 11.98 5.62
C PRO A 109 15.09 12.38 5.91
N GLU A 110 14.46 13.13 5.00
CA GLU A 110 13.07 13.57 5.09
C GLU A 110 12.14 12.36 5.03
N TYR A 111 12.43 11.40 4.15
CA TYR A 111 11.68 10.14 4.09
C TYR A 111 11.72 9.38 5.41
N SER A 112 12.89 9.31 6.05
CA SER A 112 13.07 8.59 7.33
C SER A 112 12.27 9.22 8.48
N LEU A 113 12.01 10.53 8.44
CA LEU A 113 11.22 11.27 9.44
C LEU A 113 9.72 11.23 9.16
N LEU A 114 9.33 11.21 7.87
CA LEU A 114 7.93 11.15 7.47
C LEU A 114 7.34 9.75 7.66
N LEU A 115 8.13 8.70 7.46
CA LEU A 115 7.67 7.31 7.51
C LEU A 115 6.97 6.94 8.84
N PRO A 116 7.54 7.22 10.03
CA PRO A 116 6.89 6.91 11.31
C PRO A 116 5.58 7.67 11.49
N SER A 117 5.53 8.92 11.01
CA SER A 117 4.34 9.77 11.08
C SER A 117 3.21 9.26 10.19
N ILE A 118 3.54 8.84 8.97
CA ILE A 118 2.59 8.22 8.03
C ILE A 118 2.05 6.91 8.62
N VAL A 119 2.93 6.04 9.13
CA VAL A 119 2.52 4.77 9.72
C VAL A 119 1.61 5.00 10.93
N LYS A 120 1.98 5.92 11.83
CA LYS A 120 1.16 6.25 13.00
C LYS A 120 -0.22 6.78 12.60
N TYR A 121 -0.29 7.74 11.68
CA TYR A 121 -1.55 8.27 11.18
C TYR A 121 -2.44 7.17 10.58
N MET A 122 -1.84 6.22 9.87
CA MET A 122 -2.57 5.10 9.26
C MET A 122 -3.11 4.12 10.31
N ILE A 123 -2.33 3.81 11.34
CA ILE A 123 -2.79 3.00 12.48
C ILE A 123 -3.96 3.68 13.17
N ASP A 124 -3.81 4.97 13.51
CA ASP A 124 -4.83 5.76 14.19
C ASP A 124 -6.13 5.82 13.37
N LYS A 125 -6.03 5.99 12.05
CA LYS A 125 -7.18 6.02 11.14
C LYS A 125 -7.89 4.66 11.06
N VAL A 126 -7.14 3.57 10.99
CA VAL A 126 -7.70 2.20 11.00
C VAL A 126 -8.40 1.92 12.32
N GLU A 127 -7.81 2.32 13.45
CA GLU A 127 -8.45 2.19 14.76
C GLU A 127 -9.71 3.04 14.87
N ALA A 128 -9.69 4.28 14.37
CA ALA A 128 -10.86 5.16 14.38
C ALA A 128 -12.02 4.54 13.57
N THR A 129 -11.73 4.04 12.37
CA THR A 129 -12.72 3.38 11.51
C THR A 129 -13.30 2.13 12.18
N ARG A 130 -12.46 1.34 12.86
CA ARG A 130 -12.88 0.15 13.60
C ARG A 130 -13.79 0.50 14.78
N ARG A 131 -13.42 1.53 15.55
CA ARG A 131 -14.24 2.03 16.68
C ARG A 131 -15.59 2.55 16.19
N GLU A 132 -15.60 3.29 15.08
CA GLU A 132 -16.83 3.83 14.49
C GLU A 132 -17.74 2.72 13.96
N THR A 133 -17.19 1.72 13.28
CA THR A 133 -17.95 0.55 12.81
C THR A 133 -18.56 -0.21 13.99
N LEU A 134 -17.77 -0.47 15.04
CA LEU A 134 -18.26 -1.13 16.26
C LEU A 134 -19.36 -0.31 16.94
N ARG A 135 -19.17 1.01 17.04
CA ARG A 135 -20.17 1.92 17.64
C ARG A 135 -21.48 1.90 16.85
N ASN A 136 -21.40 1.98 15.53
CA ASN A 136 -22.58 1.97 14.65
C ASN A 136 -23.32 0.63 14.72
N GLN A 137 -22.61 -0.48 14.86
CA GLN A 137 -23.19 -1.81 15.09
C GLN A 137 -23.91 -1.88 16.45
N LEU A 138 -23.27 -1.42 17.52
CA LEU A 138 -23.86 -1.38 18.86
C LEU A 138 -25.10 -0.48 18.95
N THR A 139 -25.18 0.59 18.14
CA THR A 139 -26.31 1.54 18.16
C THR A 139 -27.45 1.19 17.20
N SER A 140 -27.19 0.43 16.12
CA SER A 140 -28.20 0.18 15.07
C SER A 140 -28.95 -1.15 15.25
N PHE A 141 -28.35 -2.14 15.89
CA PHE A 141 -28.99 -3.40 16.25
C PHE A 141 -28.68 -3.67 17.72
N GLY A 142 -29.68 -4.05 18.52
CA GLY A 142 -29.46 -4.45 19.91
C GLY A 142 -28.27 -5.41 19.96
N ALA A 143 -27.24 -5.04 20.72
CA ALA A 143 -25.91 -5.64 20.66
C ALA A 143 -25.92 -7.19 20.73
N ASP A 144 -26.90 -7.74 21.43
CA ASP A 144 -27.12 -9.18 21.57
C ASP A 144 -27.45 -9.87 20.23
N VAL A 145 -28.29 -9.29 19.37
CA VAL A 145 -28.75 -9.94 18.12
C VAL A 145 -27.62 -10.07 17.09
N GLN A 146 -26.77 -9.05 16.99
CA GLN A 146 -25.66 -9.05 16.03
C GLN A 146 -24.47 -9.87 16.55
N ALA A 147 -24.22 -9.85 17.86
CA ALA A 147 -23.27 -10.76 18.49
C ALA A 147 -23.69 -12.22 18.28
N ASP A 148 -24.97 -12.55 18.50
CA ASP A 148 -25.50 -13.89 18.26
C ASP A 148 -25.38 -14.32 16.80
N LEU A 149 -25.65 -13.43 15.83
CA LEU A 149 -25.46 -13.74 14.41
C LEU A 149 -23.97 -13.98 14.06
N TYR A 150 -23.06 -13.20 14.64
CA TYR A 150 -21.62 -13.37 14.46
C TYR A 150 -21.13 -14.69 15.08
N PHE A 151 -21.50 -14.98 16.33
CA PHE A 151 -21.13 -16.22 17.02
C PHE A 151 -21.78 -17.44 16.38
N LYS A 152 -23.02 -17.33 15.90
CA LYS A 152 -23.68 -18.39 15.12
C LYS A 152 -22.96 -18.65 13.80
N SER A 153 -22.53 -17.60 13.11
CA SER A 153 -21.73 -17.75 11.88
C SER A 153 -20.37 -18.39 12.14
N LEU A 154 -19.70 -18.03 13.25
CA LEU A 154 -18.47 -18.67 13.69
C LEU A 154 -18.68 -20.16 14.01
N LYS A 155 -19.74 -20.47 14.76
CA LYS A 155 -20.11 -21.84 15.12
C LYS A 155 -20.43 -22.69 13.89
N ASP A 156 -21.25 -22.20 12.97
CA ASP A 156 -21.55 -22.89 11.70
C ASP A 156 -20.29 -23.12 10.85
N SER A 157 -19.32 -22.21 10.92
CA SER A 157 -18.05 -22.35 10.20
C SER A 157 -17.14 -23.39 10.86
N TRP A 158 -17.15 -23.46 12.20
CA TRP A 158 -16.43 -24.45 13.00
C TRP A 158 -16.99 -25.86 12.79
N ASP A 159 -18.31 -26.02 12.88
CA ASP A 159 -18.99 -27.30 12.72
C ASP A 159 -18.86 -27.86 11.31
N ARG A 160 -18.89 -26.99 10.28
CA ARG A 160 -18.58 -27.39 8.89
C ARG A 160 -17.15 -27.91 8.75
N ARG A 161 -16.17 -27.26 9.37
CA ARG A 161 -14.77 -27.69 9.30
C ARG A 161 -14.56 -29.06 9.96
N TYR A 162 -15.20 -29.31 11.10
CA TYR A 162 -15.19 -30.63 11.75
C TYR A 162 -15.84 -31.72 10.89
N SER A 163 -16.99 -31.41 10.28
CA SER A 163 -17.71 -32.37 9.41
C SER A 163 -16.89 -32.82 8.19
N TYR A 164 -16.09 -31.92 7.61
CA TYR A 164 -15.16 -32.28 6.52
C TYR A 164 -13.96 -33.11 6.99
N SER A 165 -13.46 -32.88 8.21
CA SER A 165 -12.33 -33.65 8.77
C SER A 165 -12.70 -35.10 9.13
N SER A 166 -13.97 -35.38 9.42
CA SER A 166 -14.47 -36.73 9.69
C SER A 166 -14.76 -37.56 8.43
N GLN A 167 -14.66 -36.98 7.23
CA GLN A 167 -14.94 -37.64 5.95
C GLN A 167 -13.69 -37.92 5.10
N GLN A 168 -12.47 -37.59 5.56
CA GLN A 168 -11.26 -38.10 4.93
C GLN A 168 -10.95 -39.50 5.50
N PRO A 169 -11.18 -40.60 4.75
CA PRO A 169 -10.62 -41.89 5.13
C PRO A 169 -9.10 -41.75 5.13
N CYS A 170 -8.45 -42.21 6.19
CA CYS A 170 -7.00 -42.36 6.26
C CYS A 170 -6.55 -43.25 5.10
N THR A 171 -6.11 -42.65 3.99
CA THR A 171 -5.42 -43.38 2.93
C THR A 171 -4.02 -43.69 3.47
N SER A 172 -3.87 -44.95 3.90
CA SER A 172 -2.59 -45.57 4.27
C SER A 172 -1.75 -45.85 3.04
#